data_AF-A0A6L5YLK0-F1
#
_entry.id   AF-A0A6L5YLK0-F1
#
_cell.length_a   1.000
_cell.length_b   1.000
_cell.length_c   1.000
_cell.angle_alpha   90.00
_cell.angle_beta   90.00
_cell.angle_gamma   90.00
#
_symmetry.space_group_name_H-M   'P 1'
#
loop_
_entity.id
_entity.type
_entity.pdbx_description
1 polymer ?
#
loop_
_entity_poly.entity_id
_entity_poly.type
_entity_poly.pdbx_seq_one_letter_code
_entity_poly.pdbx_strand_id
1 'polypeptide(L)'
;MEYILLLVGFILLIKGADFFVEGSSSLAGIATKKGDSGLALGNAIGSNLFNILFILGMSAVISPLHVLGESVIDTVLLLGSAILFFVFARTGRRMTRSEGAACVLLYVAYTAYLFIR
;
A
#
# COMPACT_ATOMS: atom_id res chain seq x y z
N MET A 1 -27.45 -18.99 9.04
CA MET A 1 -27.47 -17.55 9.38
C MET A 1 -26.08 -17.01 9.68
N GLU A 2 -25.26 -17.72 10.45
CA GLU A 2 -23.89 -17.31 10.79
C GLU A 2 -22.99 -17.06 9.56
N TYR A 3 -22.99 -17.97 8.57
CA TYR A 3 -22.23 -17.78 7.32
C TYR A 3 -22.67 -16.55 6.50
N ILE A 4 -23.96 -16.19 6.57
CA ILE A 4 -24.49 -15.01 5.86
C ILE A 4 -23.97 -13.73 6.54
N LEU A 5 -24.02 -13.67 7.87
CA LEU A 5 -23.46 -12.56 8.64
C LEU A 5 -21.95 -12.42 8.41
N LEU A 6 -21.22 -13.54 8.35
CA LEU A 6 -19.79 -13.54 8.08
C LEU A 6 -19.47 -13.00 6.66
N LEU A 7 -20.21 -13.44 5.65
CA LEU A 7 -20.06 -12.93 4.28
C LEU A 7 -20.39 -11.44 4.18
N VAL A 8 -21.49 -10.99 4.79
CA VAL A 8 -21.89 -9.58 4.80
C VAL A 8 -20.84 -8.73 5.52
N GLY A 9 -20.34 -9.18 6.68
CA GLY A 9 -19.29 -8.51 7.43
C GLY A 9 -17.99 -8.39 6.64
N PHE A 10 -17.57 -9.47 5.97
CA PHE A 10 -16.37 -9.49 5.13
C PHE A 10 -16.49 -8.52 3.94
N ILE A 11 -17.63 -8.52 3.25
CA ILE A 11 -17.89 -7.60 2.13
C ILE A 11 -17.89 -6.15 2.60
N LEU A 12 -18.55 -5.84 3.72
CA LEU A 12 -18.58 -4.50 4.28
C LEU A 12 -17.19 -4.01 4.68
N LEU A 13 -16.36 -4.89 5.24
CA LEU A 13 -14.99 -4.57 5.63
C LEU A 13 -14.13 -4.23 4.41
N ILE A 14 -14.16 -5.07 3.37
CA ILE A 14 -13.40 -4.83 2.12
C ILE A 14 -13.89 -3.55 1.45
N LYS A 15 -15.20 -3.45 1.19
CA LYS A 15 -15.81 -2.29 0.51
C LYS A 15 -15.56 -1.00 1.29
N GLY A 16 -15.60 -1.07 2.62
CA GLY A 16 -15.35 0.06 3.49
C GLY A 16 -13.92 0.59 3.36
N ALA A 17 -12.93 -0.30 3.41
CA ALA A 17 -11.53 0.06 3.23
C ALA A 17 -11.25 0.60 1.81
N ASP A 18 -11.72 -0.11 0.79
CA ASP A 18 -11.51 0.24 -0.62
C ASP A 18 -12.11 1.60 -0.96
N PHE A 19 -13.27 1.95 -0.39
CA PHE A 19 -13.90 3.24 -0.62
C PHE A 19 -12.97 4.44 -0.33
N PHE A 20 -12.23 4.38 0.78
CA PHE A 20 -11.28 5.45 1.14
C PHE A 20 -10.05 5.46 0.22
N VAL A 21 -9.50 4.28 -0.07
CA VAL A 21 -8.26 4.14 -0.85
C VAL A 21 -8.47 4.41 -2.33
N GLU A 22 -9.48 3.81 -2.95
CA GLU A 22 -9.84 4.02 -4.36
C GLU A 22 -10.37 5.43 -4.59
N GLY A 23 -11.15 5.98 -3.66
CA GLY A 23 -11.63 7.35 -3.73
C GLY A 23 -10.47 8.35 -3.84
N SER A 24 -9.46 8.22 -2.98
CA SER A 24 -8.24 9.05 -3.03
C SER A 24 -7.45 8.82 -4.32
N SER A 25 -7.30 7.57 -4.74
CA SER A 25 -6.53 7.21 -5.94
C SER A 25 -7.16 7.73 -7.24
N SER A 26 -8.49 7.71 -7.33
CA SER A 26 -9.25 8.27 -8.46
C SER A 26 -9.03 9.78 -8.60
N LEU A 27 -9.13 10.52 -7.49
CA LEU A 27 -8.88 11.97 -7.46
C LEU A 27 -7.44 12.30 -7.85
N ALA A 28 -6.48 11.57 -7.30
CA ALA A 28 -5.07 11.72 -7.64
C ALA A 28 -4.79 11.42 -9.12
N GLY A 29 -5.44 10.40 -9.68
CA GLY A 29 -5.37 10.04 -11.10
C GLY A 29 -5.89 11.14 -12.04
N ILE A 30 -6.98 11.80 -11.67
CA ILE A 30 -7.52 12.93 -12.43
C ILE A 30 -6.56 14.13 -12.38
N ALA A 31 -5.95 14.40 -11.22
CA ALA A 31 -4.97 15.47 -11.06
C ALA A 31 -3.66 15.20 -11.82
N THR A 32 -3.20 13.96 -11.83
CA THR A 32 -2.00 13.58 -12.61
C THR A 32 -2.20 13.76 -14.11
N LYS A 33 -3.38 13.42 -14.63
CA LYS A 33 -3.73 13.70 -16.03
C LYS A 33 -3.69 15.19 -16.38
N LYS A 34 -3.88 16.07 -15.38
CA LYS A 34 -3.75 17.53 -15.51
C LYS A 34 -2.32 18.05 -15.31
N GLY A 35 -1.33 17.15 -15.16
CA GLY A 35 0.08 17.49 -15.01
C GLY A 35 0.58 17.57 -13.57
N ASP A 36 -0.27 17.31 -12.56
CA ASP A 36 0.14 17.30 -11.16
C ASP A 36 0.57 15.89 -10.70
N SER A 37 1.83 15.55 -11.01
CA SER A 37 2.46 14.30 -10.56
C SER A 37 2.75 14.26 -9.06
N GLY A 38 2.75 15.40 -8.37
CA GLY A 38 2.96 15.44 -6.92
C GLY A 38 1.79 14.83 -6.15
N LEU A 39 0.57 15.04 -6.65
CA LEU A 39 -0.65 14.45 -6.09
C LEU A 39 -0.69 12.92 -6.16
N ALA A 40 -0.17 12.31 -7.23
CA ALA A 40 -0.08 10.85 -7.32
C ALA A 40 0.95 10.28 -6.33
N LEU A 41 2.09 10.96 -6.16
CA LEU A 41 3.09 10.57 -5.15
C LEU A 41 2.52 10.69 -3.73
N GLY A 42 1.84 11.81 -3.44
CA GLY A 42 1.16 12.05 -2.18
C GLY A 42 0.09 11.00 -1.88
N ASN A 43 -0.69 10.59 -2.88
CA ASN A 43 -1.65 9.50 -2.75
C ASN A 43 -0.98 8.17 -2.45
N ALA A 44 0.08 7.78 -3.19
CA ALA A 44 0.77 6.51 -2.97
C ALA A 44 1.36 6.40 -1.54
N ILE A 45 1.91 7.48 -1.02
CA ILE A 45 2.41 7.54 0.37
C ILE A 45 1.23 7.52 1.35
N GLY A 46 0.21 8.34 1.10
CA GLY A 46 -0.95 8.50 1.96
C GLY A 46 -1.78 7.23 2.13
N SER A 47 -2.04 6.49 1.04
CA SER A 47 -2.80 5.24 1.08
C SER A 47 -2.09 4.15 1.89
N ASN A 48 -0.76 4.04 1.74
CA ASN A 48 0.03 3.09 2.53
C ASN A 48 0.06 3.46 4.01
N LEU A 49 0.17 4.77 4.32
CA LEU A 49 0.13 5.24 5.69
C LEU A 49 -1.24 4.99 6.34
N PHE A 50 -2.34 5.23 5.61
CA PHE A 50 -3.69 4.94 6.06
C PHE A 50 -3.89 3.44 6.31
N ASN A 51 -3.41 2.57 5.41
CA ASN A 51 -3.52 1.12 5.59
C ASN A 51 -2.77 0.63 6.83
N ILE A 52 -1.57 1.14 7.10
CA ILE A 52 -0.77 0.71 8.26
C ILE A 52 -1.32 1.32 9.57
N LEU A 53 -1.60 2.63 9.60
CA LEU A 53 -1.99 3.31 10.84
C LEU A 53 -3.45 3.07 11.18
N PHE A 54 -4.35 3.18 10.19
CA PHE A 54 -5.78 3.06 10.43
C PHE A 54 -6.27 1.63 10.32
N ILE A 55 -6.11 0.98 9.15
CA ILE A 55 -6.69 -0.36 8.93
C ILE A 55 -5.99 -1.40 9.81
N LEU A 56 -4.67 -1.52 9.70
CA LEU A 56 -3.88 -2.49 10.46
C LEU A 56 -3.87 -2.13 11.95
N GLY A 57 -3.73 -0.84 12.30
CA GLY A 57 -3.77 -0.37 13.69
C GLY A 57 -5.11 -0.66 14.39
N MET A 58 -6.24 -0.34 13.76
CA MET A 58 -7.57 -0.66 14.31
C MET A 58 -7.77 -2.18 14.39
N SER A 59 -7.33 -2.92 13.38
CA SER A 59 -7.43 -4.39 13.37
C SER A 59 -6.65 -5.00 14.55
N ALA A 60 -5.45 -4.50 14.83
CA ALA A 60 -4.62 -4.95 15.95
C ALA A 60 -5.20 -4.61 17.33
N VAL A 61 -5.94 -3.49 17.45
CA VAL A 61 -6.65 -3.13 18.70
C VAL A 61 -7.85 -4.04 18.94
N ILE A 62 -8.61 -4.37 17.88
CA ILE A 62 -9.80 -5.22 17.99
C ILE A 62 -9.42 -6.70 18.17
N SER A 63 -8.46 -7.18 17.38
CA SER A 63 -7.99 -8.56 17.40
C SER A 63 -6.47 -8.58 17.28
N PRO A 64 -5.74 -8.78 18.40
CA PRO A 64 -4.28 -8.78 18.41
C PRO A 64 -3.70 -9.70 17.34
N LEU A 65 -2.85 -9.12 16.48
CA LEU A 65 -2.22 -9.83 15.36
C LEU A 65 -0.94 -10.52 15.84
N HIS A 66 -0.86 -11.83 15.66
CA HIS A 66 0.35 -12.60 15.97
C HIS A 66 1.31 -12.54 14.77
N VAL A 67 2.50 -11.99 14.98
CA VAL A 67 3.55 -11.93 13.94
C VAL A 67 4.33 -13.25 13.93
N LEU A 68 4.24 -13.98 12.83
CA LEU A 68 5.03 -15.19 12.61
C LEU A 68 6.48 -14.81 12.27
N GLY A 69 7.45 -15.63 12.68
CA GLY A 69 8.88 -15.38 12.41
C GLY A 69 9.21 -15.27 10.91
N GLU A 70 8.43 -15.95 10.07
CA GLU A 70 8.51 -15.87 8.62
C GLU A 70 8.15 -14.50 8.04
N SER A 71 7.32 -13.73 8.75
CA SER A 71 6.86 -12.39 8.35
C SER A 71 7.92 -11.31 8.60
N VAL A 72 9.01 -11.62 9.32
CA VAL A 72 10.08 -10.67 9.63
C VAL A 72 10.84 -10.29 8.37
N ILE A 73 11.14 -11.27 7.49
CA ILE A 73 11.84 -11.04 6.23
C ILE A 73 11.01 -10.10 5.33
N ASP A 74 9.71 -10.37 5.24
CA ASP A 74 8.78 -9.58 4.42
C ASP A 74 8.67 -8.15 4.94
N THR A 75 8.66 -7.98 6.26
CA THR A 75 8.65 -6.66 6.92
C THR A 75 9.94 -5.88 6.65
N VAL A 76 11.10 -6.55 6.68
CA VAL A 76 12.40 -5.91 6.38
C VAL A 76 12.47 -5.50 4.91
N LEU A 77 12.00 -6.34 3.98
CA LEU A 77 11.96 -6.02 2.56
C LEU A 77 11.00 -4.85 2.27
N LEU A 78 9.83 -4.82 2.93
CA LEU A 78 8.90 -3.70 2.88
C LEU A 78 9.56 -2.40 3.38
N LEU A 79 10.22 -2.44 4.53
CA LEU A 79 10.95 -1.28 5.08
C LEU A 79 12.06 -0.80 4.13
N GLY A 80 12.86 -1.72 3.60
CA GLY A 80 13.93 -1.40 2.65
C GLY A 80 13.40 -0.73 1.38
N SER A 81 12.32 -1.27 0.80
CA SER A 81 11.67 -0.68 -0.37
C SER A 81 11.06 0.68 -0.09
N ALA A 82 10.48 0.89 1.10
CA ALA A 82 9.95 2.19 1.52
C ALA A 82 11.06 3.24 1.67
N ILE A 83 12.23 2.88 2.22
CA ILE A 83 13.39 3.77 2.32
C ILE A 83 13.91 4.12 0.93
N LEU A 84 14.06 3.14 0.04
CA LEU A 84 14.51 3.37 -1.34
C LEU A 84 13.55 4.34 -2.07
N PHE A 85 12.25 4.09 -1.95
CA PHE A 85 11.22 4.96 -2.51
C PHE A 85 11.30 6.37 -1.92
N PHE A 86 11.54 6.52 -0.62
CA PHE A 86 11.71 7.82 0.03
C PHE A 86 12.92 8.58 -0.51
N VAL A 87 14.04 7.90 -0.76
CA VAL A 87 15.25 8.49 -1.36
C VAL A 87 14.96 9.00 -2.78
N PHE A 88 14.27 8.23 -3.61
CA PHE A 88 13.85 8.66 -4.94
C PHE A 88 12.86 9.83 -4.88
N ALA A 89 11.88 9.78 -3.98
CA ALA A 89 10.90 10.86 -3.79
C ALA A 89 11.55 12.18 -3.32
N ARG A 90 12.65 12.11 -2.55
CA ARG A 90 13.42 13.28 -2.09
C ARG A 90 14.31 13.88 -3.18
N THR A 91 14.78 13.07 -4.14
CA THR A 91 15.70 13.52 -5.18
C THR A 91 14.90 14.27 -6.27
N GLY A 92 15.10 15.58 -6.38
CA GLY A 92 14.51 16.40 -7.45
C GLY A 92 13.01 16.78 -7.31
N ARG A 93 12.33 16.43 -6.21
CA ARG A 93 10.89 16.70 -5.96
C ARG A 93 9.92 16.18 -7.04
N ARG A 94 10.39 15.28 -7.93
CA ARG A 94 9.60 14.66 -9.00
C ARG A 94 10.15 13.27 -9.28
N MET A 95 9.26 12.28 -9.30
CA MET A 95 9.62 10.90 -9.66
C MET A 95 9.86 10.81 -11.16
N THR A 96 11.06 10.42 -11.56
CA THR A 96 11.40 10.17 -12.96
C THR A 96 10.85 8.82 -13.43
N ARG A 97 10.69 8.63 -14.75
CA ARG A 97 10.24 7.34 -15.31
C ARG A 97 11.19 6.19 -14.96
N SER A 98 12.50 6.46 -14.87
CA SER A 98 13.51 5.47 -14.50
C SER A 98 13.40 5.04 -13.03
N GLU A 99 13.18 5.97 -12.10
CA GLU A 99 12.96 5.65 -10.68
C GLU A 99 11.67 4.84 -10.49
N GLY A 100 10.59 5.25 -11.19
CA GLY A 100 9.35 4.49 -11.19
C GLY A 100 9.51 3.07 -11.76
N ALA A 101 10.24 2.92 -12.87
CA ALA A 101 10.52 1.61 -13.46
C ALA A 101 11.36 0.73 -12.52
N ALA A 102 12.34 1.30 -11.81
CA ALA A 102 13.12 0.57 -10.80
C ALA A 102 12.22 0.08 -9.65
N CYS A 103 11.29 0.89 -9.16
CA CYS A 103 10.32 0.47 -8.14
C CYS A 103 9.39 -0.65 -8.64
N VAL A 104 8.92 -0.57 -9.88
CA VAL A 104 8.08 -1.62 -10.49
C VAL A 104 8.86 -2.93 -10.64
N LEU A 105 10.12 -2.86 -11.10
CA LEU A 105 10.99 -4.04 -11.19
C LEU A 105 11.22 -4.68 -9.82
N LEU A 106 11.45 -3.87 -8.79
CA LEU A 106 11.61 -4.36 -7.42
C LEU A 106 10.32 -5.03 -6.90
N TYR A 107 9.15 -4.46 -7.21
CA TYR A 107 7.87 -5.08 -6.89
C TYR A 107 7.67 -6.44 -7.59
N VAL A 108 7.99 -6.53 -8.89
CA VAL A 108 7.92 -7.79 -9.64
C VAL A 108 8.90 -8.82 -9.09
N ALA A 109 10.13 -8.42 -8.77
CA ALA A 109 11.13 -9.30 -8.18
C ALA A 109 10.68 -9.85 -6.82
N TYR A 110 10.14 -8.98 -5.95
CA TYR A 110 9.59 -9.40 -4.65
C TYR A 110 8.40 -10.35 -4.81
N THR A 111 7.50 -10.06 -5.76
CA THR A 111 6.36 -10.93 -6.05
C THR A 111 6.82 -12.31 -6.54
N ALA A 112 7.81 -12.36 -7.44
CA ALA A 112 8.39 -13.62 -7.90
C ALA A 112 9.07 -14.40 -6.76
N TYR A 113 9.77 -13.71 -5.86
CA TYR A 113 10.35 -14.33 -4.66
C TYR A 113 9.27 -14.97 -3.78
N LEU A 114 8.13 -14.28 -3.56
CA LEU A 114 7.00 -14.82 -2.81
C LEU A 114 6.37 -16.06 -3.44
N PHE A 115 6.41 -16.20 -4.78
CA PHE A 115 5.87 -17.39 -5.45
C PHE A 115 6.81 -18.60 -5.39
N ILE A 116 8.12 -18.38 -5.23
CA ILE A 116 9.13 -19.44 -5.20
C ILE A 116 9.35 -19.97 -3.78
N ARG A 117 9.14 -19.11 -2.77
CA ARG A 117 9.21 -19.43 -1.35
C ARG A 117 7.96 -20.20 -0.90
#